data_AF-A0A401PS09-F1
#
_entry.id   AF-A0A401PS09-F1
#
_cell.length_a   1.000
_cell.length_b   1.000
_cell.length_c   1.000
_cell.angle_alpha   90.00
_cell.angle_beta   90.00
_cell.angle_gamma   90.00
#
_symmetry.space_group_name_H-M   'P 1'
#
loop_
_entity.id
_entity.type
_entity.pdbx_description
1 polymer ?
#
loop_
_entity_poly.entity_id
_entity_poly.type
_entity_poly.pdbx_seq_one_letter_code
_entity_poly.pdbx_strand_id
1 'polypeptide(L)'
;ETQRERERVCETHRERGRLWKMARGAGAALLLASVLLHSGHLASSPGAPDKVNGFSRHPPYLNIAPGSKIAATATCGEDGSARPRLDLYCKLVGGPAAGVSSQTIQGQFCDHCLADDAYKAHAITNAIDGTERWWQSPPLSRGLHYNQVNVTLDFGQVGNWY
;
A
#
# COMPACT_ATOMS: atom_id res chain seq x y z
N GLU A 1 -33.19 -7.87 -5.81
CA GLU A 1 -32.36 -8.32 -6.95
C GLU A 1 -32.28 -9.83 -6.92
N THR A 2 -32.98 -10.50 -7.84
CA THR A 2 -33.25 -11.94 -7.73
C THR A 2 -32.15 -12.75 -8.41
N GLN A 3 -31.88 -13.96 -7.91
CA GLN A 3 -30.81 -14.86 -8.39
C GLN A 3 -30.83 -15.10 -9.92
N ARG A 4 -32.02 -15.01 -10.54
CA ARG A 4 -32.23 -15.10 -11.99
C ARG A 4 -31.60 -13.94 -12.79
N GLU A 5 -31.39 -12.80 -12.16
CA GLU A 5 -30.83 -11.60 -12.79
C GLU A 5 -29.30 -11.69 -12.90
N ARG A 6 -28.65 -12.34 -11.93
CA ARG A 6 -27.20 -12.61 -11.94
C ARG A 6 -26.80 -13.65 -13.00
N GLU A 7 -27.64 -14.65 -13.25
CA GLU A 7 -27.35 -15.70 -14.24
C GLU A 7 -27.35 -15.15 -15.69
N ARG A 8 -28.27 -14.24 -16.02
CA ARG A 8 -28.30 -13.57 -17.35
C ARG A 8 -27.04 -12.74 -17.63
N VAL A 9 -26.50 -12.06 -16.60
CA VAL A 9 -25.26 -11.27 -16.75
C VAL A 9 -24.05 -12.17 -17.05
N CYS A 10 -24.00 -13.35 -16.43
CA CYS A 10 -22.91 -14.31 -16.61
C CYS A 10 -22.92 -14.95 -18.02
N GLU A 11 -24.10 -15.30 -18.56
CA GLU A 11 -24.24 -15.79 -19.95
C GLU A 11 -23.83 -14.73 -20.98
N THR A 12 -24.25 -13.47 -20.79
CA THR A 12 -23.89 -12.36 -21.68
C THR A 12 -22.36 -12.09 -21.71
N HIS A 13 -21.65 -12.36 -20.60
CA HIS A 13 -20.17 -12.29 -20.58
C HIS A 13 -19.50 -13.49 -21.26
N ARG A 14 -20.10 -14.68 -21.17
CA ARG A 14 -19.57 -15.91 -21.79
C ARG A 14 -19.66 -15.89 -23.33
N GLU A 15 -20.67 -15.25 -23.90
CA GLU A 15 -20.77 -15.08 -25.36
C GLU A 15 -19.78 -14.03 -25.89
N ARG A 16 -19.61 -12.91 -25.18
CA ARG A 16 -18.59 -11.89 -25.51
C ARG A 16 -17.16 -12.45 -25.48
N GLY A 17 -16.87 -13.39 -24.58
CA GLY A 17 -15.58 -14.09 -24.53
C GLY A 17 -15.31 -15.07 -25.68
N ARG A 18 -16.35 -15.54 -26.38
CA ARG A 18 -16.19 -16.43 -27.55
C ARG A 18 -15.94 -15.67 -28.86
N LEU A 19 -16.46 -14.45 -28.99
CA LEU A 19 -16.22 -13.59 -30.17
C LEU A 19 -14.77 -13.09 -30.26
N TRP A 20 -14.05 -12.95 -29.13
CA TRP A 20 -12.64 -12.52 -29.13
C TRP A 20 -11.64 -13.61 -29.55
N LYS A 21 -12.04 -14.89 -29.61
CA LYS A 21 -11.10 -15.99 -29.94
C LYS A 21 -10.97 -16.30 -31.43
N MET A 22 -11.67 -15.60 -32.33
CA MET A 22 -11.66 -15.86 -33.78
C MET A 22 -10.94 -14.79 -34.63
N ALA A 23 -10.35 -13.74 -34.02
CA ALA A 23 -9.69 -12.66 -34.76
C ALA A 23 -8.15 -12.73 -34.70
N ARG A 24 -7.57 -13.89 -34.99
CA ARG A 24 -6.13 -14.06 -35.23
C ARG A 24 -5.90 -14.76 -36.57
N GLY A 25 -5.62 -13.99 -37.61
CA GLY A 25 -5.14 -14.51 -38.89
C GLY A 25 -5.29 -13.52 -40.03
N ALA A 26 -4.20 -13.34 -40.78
CA ALA A 26 -4.05 -12.58 -42.03
C ALA A 26 -3.91 -11.05 -41.91
N GLY A 27 -2.66 -10.58 -41.84
CA GLY A 27 -2.33 -9.16 -41.99
C GLY A 27 -0.87 -8.79 -41.66
N ALA A 28 0.06 -9.73 -41.74
CA ALA A 28 1.48 -9.51 -41.45
C ALA A 28 2.30 -9.72 -42.74
N ALA A 29 2.38 -8.71 -43.62
CA ALA A 29 3.33 -8.76 -44.74
C ALA A 29 3.74 -7.42 -45.40
N LEU A 30 3.04 -6.28 -45.25
CA LEU A 30 3.30 -5.13 -46.14
C LEU A 30 3.38 -3.72 -45.52
N LEU A 31 3.45 -3.57 -44.19
CA LEU A 31 3.55 -2.24 -43.54
C LEU A 31 4.86 -2.01 -42.75
N LEU A 32 5.94 -2.71 -43.08
CA LEU A 32 7.24 -2.55 -42.40
C LEU A 32 8.29 -1.75 -43.18
N ALA A 33 7.97 -1.18 -44.35
CA ALA A 33 8.97 -0.56 -45.23
C ALA A 33 8.90 0.98 -45.39
N SER A 34 7.93 1.68 -44.81
CA SER A 34 7.71 3.12 -45.11
C SER A 34 7.88 4.12 -43.96
N VAL A 35 8.21 3.69 -42.74
CA VAL A 35 8.45 4.59 -41.59
C VAL A 35 9.90 4.48 -41.09
N LEU A 36 10.86 4.30 -42.00
CA LEU A 36 12.29 4.40 -41.70
C LEU A 36 12.94 5.66 -42.30
N LEU A 37 12.16 6.59 -42.85
CA LEU A 37 12.69 7.80 -43.50
C LEU A 37 12.14 9.16 -43.00
N HIS A 38 11.38 9.22 -41.89
CA HIS A 38 10.83 10.51 -41.41
C HIS A 38 11.00 10.81 -39.90
N SER A 39 11.83 10.07 -39.17
CA SER A 39 12.15 10.40 -37.78
C SER A 39 13.31 11.40 -37.72
N GLY A 40 13.04 12.64 -38.13
CA GLY A 40 13.89 13.77 -37.80
C GLY A 40 14.06 13.86 -36.27
N HIS A 41 15.31 13.94 -35.84
CA HIS A 41 15.74 14.00 -34.45
C HIS A 41 14.96 15.03 -33.61
N LEU A 42 14.11 14.54 -32.70
CA LEU A 42 13.86 15.21 -31.42
C LEU A 42 14.65 14.47 -30.35
N ALA A 43 15.92 14.83 -30.23
CA ALA A 43 16.69 14.53 -29.03
C ALA A 43 16.19 15.47 -27.92
N SER A 44 15.24 15.01 -27.11
CA SER A 44 14.99 15.61 -25.80
C SER A 44 16.24 15.37 -24.95
N SER A 45 17.03 16.43 -24.73
CA SER A 45 18.15 16.44 -23.79
C SER A 45 17.60 16.24 -22.37
N PRO A 46 17.91 15.14 -21.66
CA PRO A 46 17.83 15.16 -20.21
C PRO A 46 18.89 16.15 -19.73
N GLY A 47 18.49 17.05 -18.83
CA GLY A 47 19.28 18.19 -18.36
C GLY A 47 20.78 17.93 -18.27
N ALA A 48 21.54 18.95 -18.68
CA ALA A 48 22.99 18.99 -18.56
C ALA A 48 23.44 18.45 -17.20
N PRO A 49 24.45 17.56 -17.13
CA PRO A 49 25.15 17.39 -15.87
C PRO A 49 25.76 18.74 -15.55
N ASP A 50 25.31 19.33 -14.44
CA ASP A 50 25.88 20.55 -13.91
C ASP A 50 27.36 20.26 -13.62
N LYS A 51 28.21 20.65 -14.58
CA LYS A 51 29.65 20.39 -14.57
C LYS A 51 30.26 21.45 -13.65
N VAL A 52 30.03 21.28 -12.36
CA VAL A 52 30.69 22.02 -11.29
C VAL A 52 31.39 20.99 -10.40
N ASN A 53 32.66 20.76 -10.76
CA ASN A 53 33.78 20.40 -9.90
C ASN A 53 33.47 19.63 -8.59
N GLY A 54 33.72 18.31 -8.62
CA GLY A 54 33.82 17.45 -7.45
C GLY A 54 32.61 16.55 -7.27
N PHE A 55 32.75 15.26 -7.62
CA PHE A 55 31.75 14.26 -7.23
C PHE A 55 31.60 14.30 -5.71
N SER A 56 30.46 14.81 -5.24
CA SER A 56 30.07 14.67 -3.85
C SER A 56 30.13 13.19 -3.51
N ARG A 57 31.03 12.82 -2.58
CA ARG A 57 31.22 11.43 -2.15
C ARG A 57 30.12 10.94 -1.22
N HIS A 58 29.07 11.75 -1.05
CA HIS A 58 27.93 11.42 -0.21
C HIS A 58 26.80 10.93 -1.11
N PRO A 59 26.23 9.75 -0.82
CA PRO A 59 25.00 9.33 -1.48
C PRO A 59 23.91 10.38 -1.21
N PRO A 60 22.95 10.53 -2.15
CA PRO A 60 21.83 11.44 -1.95
C PRO A 60 21.04 11.06 -0.69
N TYR A 61 20.40 12.05 -0.08
CA TYR A 61 19.49 11.80 1.04
C TYR A 61 18.37 10.86 0.58
N LEU A 62 18.29 9.70 1.20
CA LEU A 62 17.37 8.64 0.83
C LEU A 62 16.70 8.09 2.09
N ASN A 63 15.38 7.90 2.02
CA ASN A 63 14.68 7.09 3.00
C ASN A 63 14.96 5.61 2.72
N ILE A 64 15.72 4.96 3.60
CA ILE A 64 16.06 3.53 3.49
C ILE A 64 15.02 2.62 4.17
N ALA A 65 13.98 3.18 4.80
CA ALA A 65 12.94 2.37 5.42
C ALA A 65 12.09 1.58 4.42
N PRO A 66 11.65 2.15 3.27
CA PRO A 66 11.00 1.37 2.23
C PRO A 66 11.90 0.23 1.73
N GLY A 67 11.34 -0.99 1.70
CA GLY A 67 12.07 -2.20 1.30
C GLY A 67 12.92 -2.84 2.41
N SER A 68 13.04 -2.21 3.58
CA SER A 68 13.65 -2.83 4.77
C SER A 68 12.70 -3.85 5.42
N LYS A 69 13.26 -4.80 6.18
CA LYS A 69 12.44 -5.71 6.98
C LYS A 69 12.01 -4.99 8.25
N ILE A 70 10.72 -4.97 8.53
CA ILE A 70 10.17 -4.39 9.75
C ILE A 70 9.38 -5.43 10.52
N ALA A 71 9.48 -5.40 11.85
CA ALA A 71 8.72 -6.24 12.75
C ALA A 71 8.27 -5.43 13.97
N ALA A 72 7.13 -5.79 14.54
CA ALA A 72 6.67 -5.29 15.82
C ALA A 72 6.35 -6.45 16.75
N THR A 73 6.59 -6.28 18.05
CA THR A 73 6.25 -7.31 19.05
C THR A 73 4.75 -7.52 19.19
N ALA A 74 3.94 -6.53 18.81
CA ALA A 74 2.48 -6.64 18.77
C ALA A 74 1.87 -5.59 17.83
N THR A 75 0.81 -5.97 17.12
CA THR A 75 -0.02 -5.08 16.30
C THR A 75 -1.47 -5.19 16.75
N CYS A 76 -2.25 -4.11 16.63
CA CYS A 76 -3.69 -4.20 16.85
C CYS A 76 -4.33 -5.11 15.80
N GLY A 77 -5.53 -5.62 16.09
CA GLY A 77 -6.28 -6.40 15.11
C GLY A 77 -5.85 -7.86 15.00
N GLU A 78 -4.79 -8.26 15.70
CA GLU A 78 -4.27 -9.64 15.77
C GLU A 78 -4.06 -10.10 17.23
N ASP A 79 -4.11 -11.41 17.46
CA ASP A 79 -3.71 -12.06 18.71
C ASP A 79 -2.22 -12.48 18.70
N GLY A 80 -1.73 -13.07 19.79
CA GLY A 80 -0.33 -13.52 19.89
C GLY A 80 0.06 -14.65 18.91
N SER A 81 -0.91 -15.22 18.18
CA SER A 81 -0.70 -16.20 17.12
C SER A 81 -0.98 -15.61 15.73
N ALA A 82 -0.99 -14.28 15.60
CA ALA A 82 -1.32 -13.54 14.38
C ALA A 82 -2.71 -13.86 13.81
N ARG A 83 -3.64 -14.34 14.65
CA ARG A 83 -5.03 -14.56 14.21
C ARG A 83 -5.82 -13.26 14.34
N PRO A 84 -6.74 -12.97 13.40
CA PRO A 84 -7.57 -11.78 13.47
C PRO A 84 -8.35 -11.69 14.78
N ARG A 85 -8.37 -10.49 15.37
CA ARG A 85 -9.09 -10.15 16.59
C ARG A 85 -9.57 -8.72 16.51
N LEU A 86 -10.80 -8.47 16.96
CA LEU A 86 -11.32 -7.11 17.05
C LEU A 86 -10.74 -6.35 18.25
N ASP A 87 -10.14 -5.19 17.99
CA ASP A 87 -9.72 -4.23 19.01
C ASP A 87 -10.50 -2.93 18.94
N LEU A 88 -11.00 -2.46 20.07
CA LEU A 88 -11.54 -1.11 20.21
C LEU A 88 -10.41 -0.16 20.66
N TYR A 89 -10.20 0.91 19.91
CA TYR A 89 -9.32 2.00 20.31
C TYR A 89 -10.06 3.33 20.28
N CYS A 90 -9.64 4.27 21.13
CA CYS A 90 -10.22 5.60 21.21
C CYS A 90 -9.11 6.66 21.15
N LYS A 91 -9.38 7.77 20.47
CA LYS A 91 -8.50 8.95 20.44
C LYS A 91 -8.74 9.78 21.69
N LEU A 92 -7.66 10.12 22.39
CA LEU A 92 -7.69 10.86 23.66
C LEU A 92 -8.13 12.32 23.52
N VAL A 93 -7.85 12.93 22.37
CA VAL A 93 -8.43 14.23 22.01
C VAL A 93 -9.79 13.93 21.39
N GLY A 94 -10.86 14.27 22.11
CA GLY A 94 -12.23 13.84 21.84
C GLY A 94 -12.70 14.00 20.39
N GLY A 95 -13.71 13.22 20.03
CA GLY A 95 -14.35 13.33 18.73
C GLY A 95 -15.12 14.64 18.59
N PRO A 96 -15.49 15.05 17.36
CA PRO A 96 -16.37 16.19 17.16
C PRO A 96 -17.66 16.02 17.98
N ALA A 97 -18.17 17.09 18.60
CA ALA A 97 -19.41 17.06 19.38
C ALA A 97 -20.63 16.54 18.59
N ALA A 98 -20.54 16.56 17.25
CA ALA A 98 -21.52 16.07 16.29
C ALA A 98 -20.95 14.91 15.43
N GLY A 99 -20.18 14.00 16.01
CA GLY A 99 -19.67 12.80 15.33
C GLY A 99 -20.77 11.81 14.97
N VAL A 100 -20.47 10.90 14.03
CA VAL A 100 -21.33 9.75 13.73
C VAL A 100 -21.48 8.92 15.02
N SER A 101 -22.72 8.66 15.44
CA SER A 101 -23.01 8.04 16.75
C SER A 101 -22.34 6.68 16.96
N SER A 102 -22.06 5.94 15.87
CA SER A 102 -21.39 4.64 15.93
C SER A 102 -19.90 4.71 16.23
N GLN A 103 -19.27 5.87 16.10
CA GLN A 103 -17.82 6.08 16.30
C GLN A 103 -17.53 7.04 17.46
N THR A 104 -18.55 7.42 18.22
CA THR A 104 -18.41 8.37 19.34
C THR A 104 -18.86 7.70 20.63
N ILE A 105 -17.91 7.30 21.48
CA ILE A 105 -18.19 6.73 22.80
C ILE A 105 -17.79 7.79 23.83
N GLN A 106 -18.77 8.27 24.61
CA GLN A 106 -18.55 9.29 25.65
C GLN A 106 -17.84 10.57 25.13
N GLY A 107 -18.16 10.99 23.90
CA GLY A 107 -17.54 12.18 23.28
C GLY A 107 -16.11 11.95 22.77
N GLN A 108 -15.58 10.73 22.82
CA GLN A 108 -14.31 10.36 22.22
C GLN A 108 -14.53 9.65 20.89
N PHE A 109 -13.68 9.95 19.91
CA PHE A 109 -13.68 9.20 18.66
C PHE A 109 -13.08 7.83 18.92
N CYS A 110 -13.87 6.78 18.71
CA CYS A 110 -13.44 5.40 18.83
C CYS A 110 -13.69 4.66 17.52
N ASP A 111 -12.77 3.79 17.16
CA ASP A 111 -12.90 2.93 16.00
C ASP A 111 -12.38 1.53 16.33
N HIS A 112 -12.48 0.62 15.37
CA HIS A 112 -12.05 -0.75 15.52
C HIS A 112 -10.83 -1.04 14.65
N CYS A 113 -9.91 -1.84 15.17
CA CYS A 113 -8.81 -2.41 14.42
C CYS A 113 -9.04 -3.92 14.24
N LEU A 114 -8.86 -4.40 13.01
CA LEU A 114 -9.08 -5.79 12.64
C LEU A 114 -8.14 -6.17 11.50
N ALA A 115 -7.29 -7.18 11.69
CA ALA A 115 -6.22 -7.50 10.74
C ALA A 115 -6.70 -8.08 9.40
N ASP A 116 -7.92 -8.65 9.34
CA ASP A 116 -8.47 -9.23 8.11
C ASP A 116 -9.27 -8.24 7.24
N ASP A 117 -9.51 -7.02 7.75
CA ASP A 117 -10.17 -5.93 7.02
C ASP A 117 -9.13 -4.89 6.60
N ALA A 118 -8.84 -4.81 5.31
CA ALA A 118 -7.84 -3.88 4.76
C ALA A 118 -8.10 -2.39 5.08
N TYR A 119 -9.33 -2.00 5.43
CA TYR A 119 -9.67 -0.64 5.83
C TYR A 119 -9.55 -0.39 7.34
N LYS A 120 -9.48 -1.46 8.14
CA LYS A 120 -9.35 -1.45 9.61
C LYS A 120 -8.03 -2.06 10.09
N ALA A 121 -7.22 -2.60 9.18
CA ALA A 121 -5.93 -3.18 9.47
C ALA A 121 -4.85 -2.09 9.53
N HIS A 122 -4.06 -2.12 10.60
CA HIS A 122 -2.95 -1.20 10.82
C HIS A 122 -1.64 -1.97 10.98
N ALA A 123 -1.31 -2.79 9.97
CA ALA A 123 -0.15 -3.67 9.95
C ALA A 123 1.18 -2.91 10.07
N ILE A 124 2.22 -3.56 10.59
CA ILE A 124 3.55 -2.95 10.77
C ILE A 124 4.18 -2.48 9.45
N THR A 125 3.83 -3.14 8.34
CA THR A 125 4.29 -2.77 7.00
C THR A 125 3.81 -1.39 6.56
N ASN A 126 2.67 -0.91 7.07
CA ASN A 126 2.14 0.42 6.76
C ASN A 126 3.11 1.53 7.18
N ALA A 127 3.97 1.29 8.18
CA ALA A 127 4.95 2.29 8.63
C ALA A 127 6.07 2.57 7.60
N ILE A 128 6.25 1.68 6.60
CA ILE A 128 7.34 1.77 5.62
C ILE A 128 6.87 1.63 4.16
N ASP A 129 5.56 1.53 3.93
CA ASP A 129 5.01 1.29 2.59
C ASP A 129 4.94 2.55 1.70
N GLY A 130 5.26 3.72 2.28
CA GLY A 130 5.25 5.01 1.57
C GLY A 130 3.86 5.60 1.36
N THR A 131 2.81 5.03 1.96
CA THR A 131 1.44 5.54 1.92
C THR A 131 1.11 6.36 3.18
N GLU A 132 -0.09 6.94 3.23
CA GLU A 132 -0.60 7.63 4.43
C GLU A 132 -1.20 6.67 5.47
N ARG A 133 -1.13 5.36 5.23
CA ARG A 133 -1.55 4.37 6.22
C ARG A 133 -0.58 4.37 7.39
N TRP A 134 -1.08 3.99 8.56
CA TRP A 134 -0.28 3.89 9.77
C TRP A 134 -0.27 2.46 10.32
N TRP A 135 0.76 2.17 11.09
CA TRP A 135 0.80 1.02 12.01
C TRP A 135 0.25 1.44 13.37
N GLN A 136 -0.41 0.50 14.07
CA GLN A 136 -0.93 0.74 15.41
C GLN A 136 -0.68 -0.45 16.34
N SER A 137 -0.16 -0.16 17.53
CA SER A 137 -0.03 -1.14 18.62
C SER A 137 -1.38 -1.50 19.22
N PRO A 138 -1.49 -2.63 19.96
CA PRO A 138 -2.71 -2.94 20.67
C PRO A 138 -3.08 -1.87 21.72
N PRO A 139 -4.38 -1.65 21.98
CA PRO A 139 -4.81 -0.68 22.98
C PRO A 139 -4.50 -1.17 24.41
N LEU A 140 -4.27 -0.24 25.35
CA LEU A 140 -4.01 -0.57 26.76
C LEU A 140 -5.21 -1.24 27.46
N SER A 141 -6.42 -1.06 26.93
CA SER A 141 -7.61 -1.79 27.37
C SER A 141 -7.48 -3.31 27.19
N ARG A 142 -6.59 -3.76 26.30
CA ARG A 142 -6.26 -5.17 26.07
C ARG A 142 -5.26 -5.72 27.11
N GLY A 143 -4.51 -4.85 27.78
CA GLY A 143 -3.57 -5.23 28.83
C GLY A 143 -2.41 -4.23 28.98
N LEU A 144 -1.94 -4.08 30.22
CA LEU A 144 -0.86 -3.13 30.56
C LEU A 144 0.51 -3.54 30.03
N HIS A 145 0.69 -4.79 29.59
CA HIS A 145 1.92 -5.24 28.93
C HIS A 145 2.14 -4.57 27.57
N TYR A 146 1.09 -3.99 26.97
CA TYR A 146 1.21 -3.17 25.75
C TYR A 146 1.60 -1.71 26.02
N ASN A 147 1.93 -1.34 27.27
CA ASN A 147 2.59 -0.07 27.58
C ASN A 147 3.97 0.05 26.92
N GLN A 148 4.58 -1.08 26.57
CA GLN A 148 5.82 -1.13 25.82
C GLN A 148 5.67 -2.09 24.63
N VAL A 149 6.08 -1.63 23.47
CA VAL A 149 6.17 -2.42 22.24
C VAL A 149 7.49 -2.12 21.57
N ASN A 150 8.13 -3.13 20.99
CA ASN A 150 9.38 -2.95 20.25
C ASN A 150 9.07 -3.02 18.77
N VAL A 151 9.56 -2.03 18.02
CA VAL A 151 9.59 -2.02 16.56
C VAL A 151 11.04 -2.21 16.13
N THR A 152 11.29 -3.23 15.32
CA THR A 152 12.61 -3.54 14.78
C THR A 152 12.60 -3.28 13.29
N LEU A 153 13.55 -2.47 12.83
CA LEU A 153 13.77 -2.17 11.43
C LEU A 153 15.18 -2.62 11.04
N ASP A 154 15.24 -3.60 10.14
CA ASP A 154 16.48 -4.17 9.62
C ASP A 154 16.73 -3.64 8.20
N PHE A 155 17.71 -2.74 8.12
CA PHE A 155 18.16 -2.12 6.87
C PHE A 155 19.08 -3.02 6.04
N GLY A 156 19.58 -4.13 6.58
CA GLY A 156 20.50 -5.03 5.87
C GLY A 156 21.86 -4.43 5.51
N GLN A 157 22.25 -3.30 6.13
CA GLN A 157 23.51 -2.60 5.85
C GLN A 157 24.47 -2.73 7.04
N VAL A 158 25.75 -2.97 6.74
CA VAL A 158 26.82 -2.96 7.75
C VAL A 158 27.33 -1.52 7.88
N GLY A 159 26.90 -0.83 8.95
CA GLY A 159 27.45 0.48 9.30
C GLY A 159 28.88 0.32 9.77
N ASN A 160 29.86 0.60 8.90
CA ASN A 160 31.26 0.66 9.31
C ASN A 160 31.50 2.04 9.95
N TRP A 161 31.32 2.09 11.27
CA TRP A 161 31.68 3.25 12.07
C TRP A 161 33.14 3.08 12.50
N TYR A 162 34.04 3.80 11.83
CA TYR A 162 35.42 4.00 12.30
C TYR A 162 35.51 5.28 13.12
#